data_AF-A0A1C4VIY9-F1
#
_entry.id   AF-A0A1C4VIY9-F1
#
_cell.length_a   1.000
_cell.length_b   1.000
_cell.length_c   1.000
_cell.angle_alpha   90.00
_cell.angle_beta   90.00
_cell.angle_gamma   90.00
#
_symmetry.space_group_name_H-M   'P 1'
#
loop_
_entity.id
_entity.type
_entity.pdbx_description
1 polymer ?
#
loop_
_entity_poly.entity_id
_entity_poly.type
_entity_poly.pdbx_seq_one_letter_code
_entity_poly.pdbx_strand_id
1 'polypeptide(L)'
;MQPWRNPGQPQRVRSLVHPRTRTTLTGAGLALTLALTGCADTQDGDAVSAEQSPSASPSDGAQSPAPAPPAAAPASPPTDPTPSSPAGRPARPRTPLPTLSPPTGPPRNPTDVRKANLVAGRINRGGDGPCYGLVTDDGRQYALHGTGMGSFAVGTVVRVTIGPADPAADCGPGTPASIVKINSVI
;
A
#
# COMPACT_ATOMS: atom_id res chain seq x y z
N MET A 1 -39.09 57.32 -9.51
CA MET A 1 -37.76 57.15 -10.15
C MET A 1 -36.78 56.69 -9.07
N GLN A 2 -36.57 55.38 -8.94
CA GLN A 2 -35.61 54.79 -8.00
C GLN A 2 -34.45 54.19 -8.80
N PRO A 3 -33.18 54.44 -8.44
CA PRO A 3 -32.05 53.87 -9.15
C PRO A 3 -31.85 52.40 -8.79
N TRP A 4 -31.72 51.58 -9.84
CA TRP A 4 -31.38 50.16 -9.81
C TRP A 4 -30.04 49.93 -9.08
N ARG A 5 -30.00 49.04 -8.08
CA ARG A 5 -28.75 48.55 -7.45
C ARG A 5 -28.21 47.36 -8.24
N ASN A 6 -26.97 47.50 -8.70
CA ASN A 6 -26.25 46.54 -9.53
C ASN A 6 -25.59 45.44 -8.65
N PRO A 7 -25.94 44.15 -8.79
CA PRO A 7 -25.33 43.07 -8.02
C PRO A 7 -24.11 42.53 -8.80
N GLY A 8 -22.96 43.18 -8.65
CA GLY A 8 -21.79 42.82 -9.46
C GLY A 8 -20.46 43.41 -8.99
N GLN A 9 -20.26 43.60 -7.69
CA GLN A 9 -18.95 44.00 -7.16
C GLN A 9 -18.30 42.81 -6.45
N PRO A 10 -17.28 42.16 -7.03
CA PRO A 10 -16.44 41.25 -6.29
C PRO A 10 -15.71 42.05 -5.22
N GLN A 11 -15.87 41.60 -3.97
CA GLN A 11 -15.15 42.15 -2.83
C GLN A 11 -13.64 42.13 -3.13
N ARG A 12 -13.04 43.32 -3.27
CA ARG A 12 -11.59 43.47 -3.21
C ARG A 12 -11.14 43.07 -1.81
N VAL A 13 -10.84 41.79 -1.62
CA VAL A 13 -10.13 41.31 -0.44
C VAL A 13 -8.75 41.94 -0.50
N ARG A 14 -8.56 42.99 0.29
CA ARG A 14 -7.25 43.56 0.58
C ARG A 14 -6.42 42.46 1.22
N SER A 15 -5.59 41.79 0.41
CA SER A 15 -4.53 40.91 0.91
C SER A 15 -3.56 41.78 1.71
N LEU A 16 -3.74 41.77 3.04
CA LEU A 16 -2.69 42.15 3.97
C LEU A 16 -1.62 41.06 3.88
N VAL A 17 -0.68 41.27 2.97
CA VAL A 17 0.60 40.56 2.93
C VAL A 17 1.29 40.86 4.25
N HIS A 18 1.18 39.93 5.20
CA HIS A 18 1.96 40.01 6.42
C HIS A 18 3.41 39.66 6.04
N PRO A 19 4.37 40.59 6.17
CA PRO A 19 5.77 40.25 5.99
C PRO A 19 6.13 39.21 7.04
N ARG A 20 6.49 37.99 6.60
CA ARG A 20 7.14 36.99 7.45
C ARG A 20 8.49 37.56 7.87
N THR A 21 8.53 38.20 9.04
CA THR A 21 9.76 38.53 9.76
C THR A 21 10.50 37.23 10.04
N ARG A 22 11.55 36.95 9.25
CA ARG A 22 12.59 35.97 9.58
C ARG A 22 13.41 36.54 10.73
N THR A 23 13.11 36.11 11.95
CA THR A 23 13.95 36.39 13.11
C THR A 23 15.09 35.38 13.13
N THR A 24 16.21 35.74 12.50
CA THR A 24 17.51 35.09 12.74
C THR A 24 18.06 35.63 14.07
N LEU A 25 18.02 34.80 15.11
CA LEU A 25 18.74 35.07 16.37
C LEU A 25 20.03 34.25 16.37
N THR A 26 21.09 34.94 16.00
CA THR A 26 22.48 34.59 16.22
C THR A 26 22.88 34.86 17.67
N GLY A 27 23.53 33.88 18.31
CA GLY A 27 24.77 34.14 19.05
C GLY A 27 24.78 33.94 20.56
N ALA A 28 25.89 33.31 20.99
CA ALA A 28 26.48 33.19 22.33
C ALA A 28 25.71 32.27 23.33
N GLY A 29 26.28 31.20 23.88
CA GLY A 29 27.69 30.88 24.11
C GLY A 29 27.84 30.51 25.59
N LEU A 30 28.21 29.27 25.89
CA LEU A 30 28.86 28.91 27.15
C LEU A 30 29.60 27.58 26.96
N ALA A 31 30.91 27.73 26.78
CA ALA A 31 31.85 26.65 26.96
C ALA A 31 31.90 26.29 28.45
N LEU A 32 31.79 25.00 28.77
CA LEU A 32 32.44 24.45 29.96
C LEU A 32 33.13 23.14 29.60
N THR A 33 34.36 23.06 30.08
CA THR A 33 35.47 22.18 29.73
C THR A 33 35.56 20.95 30.65
N LEU A 34 35.98 19.82 30.05
CA LEU A 34 36.80 18.71 30.57
C LEU A 34 36.40 17.98 31.88
N ALA A 35 36.30 16.63 31.80
CA ALA A 35 37.29 15.71 32.40
C ALA A 35 36.85 14.21 32.40
N LEU A 36 37.65 13.38 31.72
CA LEU A 36 38.23 12.11 32.19
C LEU A 36 37.38 10.83 32.42
N THR A 37 37.89 9.74 31.83
CA THR A 37 37.85 8.32 32.26
C THR A 37 36.54 7.52 32.05
N GLY A 38 36.50 6.37 31.37
CA GLY A 38 37.59 5.53 30.88
C GLY A 38 37.14 4.46 29.87
N CYS A 39 38.08 4.08 29.02
CA CYS A 39 38.12 2.77 28.38
C CYS A 39 38.49 1.75 29.45
N ALA A 40 37.62 0.78 29.72
CA ALA A 40 38.01 -0.47 30.36
C ALA A 40 37.75 -1.58 29.35
N ASP A 41 38.80 -1.85 28.59
CA ASP A 41 39.07 -3.15 28.02
C ASP A 41 39.73 -3.95 29.15
N THR A 42 39.08 -4.99 29.66
CA THR A 42 39.78 -6.08 30.34
C THR A 42 39.00 -7.37 30.14
N GLN A 43 39.79 -8.31 29.66
CA GLN A 43 39.52 -9.63 29.19
C GLN A 43 39.50 -10.63 30.36
N ASP A 44 39.00 -11.83 30.03
CA ASP A 44 39.17 -13.12 30.71
C ASP A 44 38.17 -13.53 31.79
N GLY A 45 37.50 -14.66 31.51
CA GLY A 45 36.81 -15.45 32.53
C GLY A 45 35.68 -16.34 32.03
N ASP A 46 36.01 -17.32 31.19
CA ASP A 46 35.41 -18.67 31.14
C ASP A 46 33.90 -18.87 31.42
N ALA A 47 33.14 -19.10 30.34
CA ALA A 47 32.23 -20.24 30.29
C ALA A 47 32.04 -20.71 28.84
N VAL A 48 32.72 -21.81 28.52
CA VAL A 48 32.34 -22.89 27.58
C VAL A 48 30.85 -22.85 27.17
N SER A 49 30.46 -22.87 25.90
CA SER A 49 30.58 -24.05 25.03
C SER A 49 30.32 -23.65 23.57
N ALA A 50 31.37 -23.65 22.76
CA ALA A 50 31.28 -23.72 21.31
C ALA A 50 32.19 -24.85 20.86
N GLU A 51 31.61 -26.05 20.74
CA GLU A 51 32.24 -27.15 20.02
C GLU A 51 31.16 -27.81 19.17
N GLN A 52 31.12 -27.43 17.89
CA GLN A 52 31.09 -28.39 16.80
C GLN A 52 31.28 -27.68 15.46
N SER A 53 32.51 -27.77 14.95
CA SER A 53 32.77 -27.86 13.52
C SER A 53 33.79 -28.99 13.38
N PRO A 54 33.65 -29.90 12.39
CA PRO A 54 34.15 -29.53 11.05
C PRO A 54 33.38 -30.12 9.86
N SER A 55 33.43 -29.35 8.76
CA SER A 55 33.55 -29.73 7.34
C SER A 55 33.27 -31.16 6.86
N ALA A 56 32.39 -31.29 5.86
CA ALA A 56 32.70 -31.93 4.57
C ALA A 56 31.63 -31.60 3.50
N SER A 57 32.04 -30.98 2.39
CA SER A 57 31.39 -31.10 1.07
C SER A 57 32.06 -32.26 0.30
N PRO A 58 31.72 -32.57 -0.97
CA PRO A 58 30.44 -32.70 -1.68
C PRO A 58 30.23 -34.18 -2.12
N SER A 59 29.10 -34.54 -2.72
CA SER A 59 29.01 -35.76 -3.55
C SER A 59 27.92 -35.64 -4.61
N ASP A 60 28.37 -35.30 -5.81
CA ASP A 60 27.80 -35.79 -7.07
C ASP A 60 27.76 -37.31 -7.06
N GLY A 61 26.66 -37.89 -7.55
CA GLY A 61 26.49 -39.33 -7.63
C GLY A 61 25.35 -39.69 -8.58
N ALA A 62 25.62 -39.55 -9.87
CA ALA A 62 24.81 -40.10 -10.94
C ALA A 62 24.61 -41.62 -10.76
N GLN A 63 23.38 -42.12 -10.96
CA GLN A 63 23.14 -43.49 -11.39
C GLN A 63 21.82 -43.60 -12.18
N SER A 64 21.98 -43.97 -13.45
CA SER A 64 21.00 -44.44 -14.44
C SER A 64 21.41 -45.91 -14.77
N PRO A 65 20.65 -46.76 -15.50
CA PRO A 65 19.24 -47.17 -15.46
C PRO A 65 19.01 -48.73 -15.43
N ALA A 66 17.73 -49.14 -15.34
CA ALA A 66 17.08 -50.41 -15.83
C ALA A 66 17.30 -51.75 -15.04
N PRO A 67 16.33 -52.70 -14.99
CA PRO A 67 15.77 -53.41 -16.17
C PRO A 67 14.22 -53.60 -16.21
N ALA A 68 13.71 -53.84 -17.42
CA ALA A 68 12.32 -54.21 -17.76
C ALA A 68 12.05 -55.72 -17.56
N PRO A 69 10.77 -56.12 -17.45
CA PRO A 69 10.24 -57.17 -18.35
C PRO A 69 8.75 -56.97 -18.71
N PRO A 70 8.10 -57.91 -19.41
CA PRO A 70 8.07 -58.09 -20.86
C PRO A 70 6.78 -57.57 -21.52
N ALA A 71 6.81 -57.58 -22.85
CA ALA A 71 5.75 -57.19 -23.77
C ALA A 71 4.40 -57.89 -23.50
N ALA A 72 3.32 -57.09 -23.51
CA ALA A 72 1.97 -57.56 -23.80
C ALA A 72 1.50 -56.95 -25.13
N ALA A 73 0.92 -57.82 -25.95
CA ALA A 73 0.47 -57.63 -27.33
C ALA A 73 -0.48 -56.43 -27.57
N PRO A 74 -0.63 -55.96 -28.83
CA PRO A 74 -1.49 -54.83 -29.17
C PRO A 74 -2.97 -55.13 -28.89
N ALA A 75 -3.58 -54.35 -28.00
CA ALA A 75 -5.02 -54.24 -27.91
C ALA A 75 -5.51 -53.28 -29.00
N SER A 76 -6.40 -53.76 -29.86
CA SER A 76 -7.08 -53.05 -30.93
C SER A 76 -7.67 -51.70 -30.48
N PRO A 77 -7.75 -50.68 -31.36
CA PRO A 77 -8.35 -49.40 -31.00
C PRO A 77 -9.83 -49.60 -30.62
N PRO A 78 -10.35 -48.88 -29.60
CA PRO A 78 -11.78 -48.82 -29.38
C PRO A 78 -12.43 -48.15 -30.61
N THR A 79 -13.35 -48.85 -31.25
CA THR A 79 -14.22 -48.27 -32.27
C THR A 79 -15.08 -47.22 -31.58
N ASP A 80 -14.80 -45.94 -31.82
CA ASP A 80 -15.65 -44.85 -31.35
C ASP A 80 -17.10 -45.07 -31.83
N PRO A 81 -18.12 -44.94 -30.97
CA PRO A 81 -19.49 -44.91 -31.43
C PRO A 81 -19.69 -43.63 -32.25
N THR A 82 -19.86 -43.78 -33.57
CA THR A 82 -20.36 -42.71 -34.43
C THR A 82 -21.66 -42.15 -33.83
N PRO A 83 -21.73 -40.87 -33.45
CA PRO A 83 -22.96 -40.29 -32.96
C PRO A 83 -23.97 -40.23 -34.11
N SER A 84 -25.01 -41.06 -34.04
CA SER A 84 -26.17 -40.97 -34.91
C SER A 84 -26.86 -39.63 -34.70
N SER A 85 -26.71 -38.72 -35.66
CA SER A 85 -27.51 -37.48 -35.71
C SER A 85 -28.99 -37.83 -35.80
N PRO A 86 -29.87 -37.25 -34.95
CA PRO A 86 -31.31 -37.40 -35.13
C PRO A 86 -31.75 -36.73 -36.43
N ALA A 87 -31.96 -37.54 -37.47
CA ALA A 87 -32.58 -37.11 -38.71
C ALA A 87 -34.05 -36.76 -38.41
N GLY A 88 -34.37 -35.46 -38.32
CA GLY A 88 -35.79 -35.07 -38.24
C GLY A 88 -36.12 -33.67 -37.73
N ARG A 89 -35.18 -32.92 -37.15
CA ARG A 89 -35.47 -31.53 -36.73
C ARG A 89 -35.01 -30.53 -37.79
N PRO A 90 -35.89 -29.66 -38.32
CA PRO A 90 -35.46 -28.55 -39.15
C PRO A 90 -34.42 -27.72 -38.40
N ALA A 91 -33.24 -27.51 -39.02
CA ALA A 91 -32.21 -26.67 -38.44
C ALA A 91 -32.75 -25.24 -38.33
N ARG A 92 -32.78 -24.68 -37.12
CA ARG A 92 -33.11 -23.25 -36.96
C ARG A 92 -32.00 -22.43 -37.62
N PRO A 93 -32.32 -21.40 -38.42
CA PRO A 93 -31.32 -20.49 -38.94
C PRO A 93 -30.57 -19.85 -37.77
N ARG A 94 -29.25 -20.00 -37.75
CA ARG A 94 -28.36 -19.33 -36.80
C ARG A 94 -28.09 -17.94 -37.34
N THR A 95 -28.65 -16.91 -36.71
CA THR A 95 -28.28 -15.53 -37.02
C THR A 95 -26.83 -15.33 -36.55
N PRO A 96 -25.90 -14.89 -37.44
CA PRO A 96 -24.53 -14.62 -37.02
C PRO A 96 -24.52 -13.50 -35.98
N LEU A 97 -23.75 -13.70 -34.91
CA LEU A 97 -23.63 -12.72 -33.84
C LEU A 97 -22.88 -11.48 -34.38
N PRO A 98 -23.35 -10.26 -34.14
CA PRO A 98 -22.61 -9.07 -34.54
C PRO A 98 -21.22 -9.10 -33.90
N THR A 99 -20.18 -9.02 -34.72
CA THR A 99 -18.79 -8.94 -34.24
C THR A 99 -18.45 -7.48 -33.99
N LEU A 100 -18.16 -7.13 -32.74
CA LEU A 100 -17.65 -5.80 -32.39
C LEU A 100 -16.22 -5.65 -32.92
N SER A 101 -15.93 -4.51 -33.54
CA SER A 101 -14.59 -4.20 -34.00
C SER A 101 -13.66 -3.89 -32.81
N PRO A 102 -12.37 -4.25 -32.87
CA PRO A 102 -11.41 -3.90 -31.83
C PRO A 102 -11.29 -2.38 -31.63
N PRO A 103 -11.03 -1.91 -30.41
CA PRO A 103 -10.84 -0.49 -30.14
C PRO A 103 -9.67 0.08 -30.96
N THR A 104 -9.84 1.28 -31.50
CA THR A 104 -8.92 1.93 -32.45
C THR A 104 -7.63 2.46 -31.84
N GLY A 105 -7.41 2.25 -30.54
CA GLY A 105 -6.17 2.65 -29.87
C GLY A 105 -6.24 2.53 -28.35
N PRO A 106 -5.11 2.79 -27.67
CA PRO A 106 -5.04 2.79 -26.22
C PRO A 106 -5.98 3.82 -25.57
N PRO A 107 -6.42 3.60 -24.33
CA PRO A 107 -7.20 4.59 -23.58
C PRO A 107 -6.46 5.93 -23.46
N ARG A 108 -7.17 7.05 -23.63
CA ARG A 108 -6.62 8.41 -23.49
C ARG A 108 -6.48 8.89 -22.05
N ASN A 109 -7.19 8.24 -21.12
CA ASN A 109 -7.18 8.55 -19.70
C ASN A 109 -6.73 7.31 -18.93
N PRO A 110 -6.15 7.49 -17.72
CA PRO A 110 -5.88 6.37 -16.84
C PRO A 110 -7.18 5.61 -16.58
N THR A 111 -7.14 4.30 -16.79
CA THR A 111 -8.25 3.40 -16.46
C THR A 111 -8.43 3.26 -14.95
N ASP A 112 -7.38 3.51 -14.16
CA ASP A 112 -7.40 3.56 -12.69
C ASP A 112 -7.35 5.03 -12.20
N VAL A 113 -8.51 5.68 -12.13
CA VAL A 113 -8.62 7.01 -11.51
C VAL A 113 -8.74 6.86 -9.99
N ARG A 114 -7.68 7.23 -9.26
CA ARG A 114 -7.72 7.26 -7.79
C ARG A 114 -8.32 8.56 -7.27
N LYS A 115 -9.16 8.45 -6.24
CA LYS A 115 -9.67 9.62 -5.53
C LYS A 115 -8.53 10.26 -4.73
N ALA A 116 -8.24 11.54 -4.98
CA ALA A 116 -7.11 12.25 -4.36
C ALA A 116 -7.16 12.26 -2.81
N ASN A 117 -8.36 12.25 -2.24
CA ASN A 117 -8.57 12.29 -0.80
C ASN A 117 -8.64 10.90 -0.15
N LEU A 118 -8.31 9.83 -0.88
CA LEU A 118 -8.44 8.47 -0.40
C LEU A 118 -7.07 7.83 -0.30
N VAL A 119 -6.63 7.62 0.93
CA VAL A 119 -5.32 7.03 1.25
C VAL A 119 -5.52 5.65 1.84
N ALA A 120 -4.57 4.76 1.59
CA ALA A 120 -4.50 3.44 2.21
C ALA A 120 -3.14 3.30 2.89
N GLY A 121 -3.13 2.64 4.04
CA GLY A 121 -1.90 2.47 4.80
C GLY A 121 -2.12 1.67 6.06
N ARG A 122 -1.06 1.57 6.85
CA ARG A 122 -1.02 0.87 8.11
C ARG A 122 -1.02 1.85 9.28
N ILE A 123 -1.84 1.57 10.29
CA ILE A 123 -1.85 2.35 11.53
C ILE A 123 -0.53 2.12 12.27
N ASN A 124 0.24 3.18 12.54
CA ASN A 124 1.48 3.13 13.34
C ASN A 124 1.32 3.74 14.74
N ARG A 125 0.22 4.46 14.98
CA ARG A 125 -0.22 4.96 16.28
C ARG A 125 -1.75 4.92 16.28
N GLY A 126 -2.37 4.36 17.31
CA GLY A 126 -3.83 4.19 17.33
C GLY A 126 -4.33 3.73 18.69
N GLY A 127 -5.58 3.31 18.74
CA GLY A 127 -6.33 2.98 19.95
C GLY A 127 -7.75 3.56 19.87
N ASP A 128 -8.36 3.83 21.03
CA ASP A 128 -9.72 4.35 21.15
C ASP A 128 -9.82 5.89 21.07
N GLY A 129 -8.69 6.55 20.78
CA GLY A 129 -8.57 8.00 20.79
C GLY A 129 -8.97 8.67 19.48
N PRO A 130 -9.09 10.01 19.45
CA PRO A 130 -9.36 10.74 18.22
C PRO A 130 -8.12 10.87 17.32
N CYS A 131 -6.94 10.49 17.80
CA CYS A 131 -5.68 10.63 17.09
C CYS A 131 -5.14 9.29 16.61
N TYR A 132 -4.77 9.24 15.33
CA TYR A 132 -4.19 8.07 14.68
C TYR A 132 -2.98 8.49 13.85
N GLY A 133 -1.98 7.64 13.81
CA GLY A 133 -0.88 7.73 12.86
C GLY A 133 -1.08 6.71 11.76
N LEU A 134 -0.93 7.14 10.51
CA LEU A 134 -1.02 6.29 9.33
C LEU A 134 0.27 6.40 8.52
N VAL A 135 0.82 5.26 8.14
CA VAL A 135 1.91 5.18 7.16
C VAL A 135 1.38 4.51 5.91
N THR A 136 1.43 5.22 4.79
CA THR A 136 1.04 4.69 3.48
C THR A 136 2.16 3.84 2.88
N ASP A 137 1.85 3.03 1.86
CA ASP A 137 2.83 2.10 1.27
C ASP A 137 4.02 2.82 0.58
N ASP A 138 3.85 4.08 0.18
CA ASP A 138 4.90 4.97 -0.33
C ASP A 138 5.70 5.66 0.79
N GLY A 139 5.50 5.27 2.05
CA GLY A 139 6.25 5.76 3.21
C GLY A 139 5.80 7.12 3.74
N ARG A 140 4.70 7.69 3.23
CA ARG A 140 4.19 8.97 3.73
C ARG A 140 3.49 8.77 5.06
N GLN A 141 3.85 9.60 6.03
CA GLN A 141 3.22 9.61 7.34
C GLN A 141 2.13 10.68 7.42
N TYR A 142 0.97 10.29 7.95
CA TYR A 142 -0.15 11.17 8.26
C TYR A 142 -0.46 11.16 9.75
N ALA A 143 -0.71 12.35 10.29
CA ALA A 143 -1.26 12.56 11.62
C ALA A 143 -2.76 12.82 11.46
N LEU A 144 -3.56 11.79 11.72
CA LEU A 144 -5.00 11.78 11.48
C LEU A 144 -5.76 12.14 12.75
N HIS A 145 -6.67 13.10 12.63
CA HIS A 145 -7.59 13.47 13.70
C HIS A 145 -9.05 13.14 13.30
N GLY A 146 -9.78 12.44 14.16
CA GLY A 146 -11.21 12.19 13.97
C GLY A 146 -11.86 11.63 15.23
N THR A 147 -12.88 12.31 15.74
CA THR A 147 -13.65 11.88 16.90
C THR A 147 -14.68 10.82 16.51
N GLY A 148 -14.86 9.79 17.33
CA GLY A 148 -15.92 8.79 17.12
C GLY A 148 -15.71 7.87 15.90
N MET A 149 -14.46 7.73 15.44
CA MET A 149 -14.14 6.90 14.27
C MET A 149 -14.03 5.40 14.59
N GLY A 150 -14.11 5.02 15.87
CA GLY A 150 -13.93 3.65 16.34
C GLY A 150 -12.57 3.47 17.02
N SER A 151 -12.08 2.23 17.04
CA SER A 151 -10.77 1.88 17.56
C SER A 151 -9.99 1.12 16.50
N PHE A 152 -8.77 1.57 16.22
CA PHE A 152 -7.89 0.93 15.26
C PHE A 152 -6.55 0.64 15.92
N ALA A 153 -6.24 -0.65 16.06
CA ALA A 153 -4.99 -1.09 16.64
C ALA A 153 -3.80 -0.74 15.74
N VAL A 154 -2.62 -0.61 16.35
CA VAL A 154 -1.37 -0.53 15.60
C VAL A 154 -1.20 -1.78 14.75
N GLY A 155 -0.78 -1.60 13.50
CA GLY A 155 -0.64 -2.68 12.52
C GLY A 155 -1.87 -2.92 11.66
N THR A 156 -3.05 -2.37 12.00
CA THR A 156 -4.25 -2.49 11.18
C THR A 156 -4.06 -1.78 9.84
N VAL A 157 -4.41 -2.48 8.75
CA VAL A 157 -4.47 -1.88 7.42
C VAL A 157 -5.83 -1.23 7.24
N VAL A 158 -5.82 0.05 6.87
CA VAL A 158 -7.04 0.85 6.73
C VAL A 158 -7.06 1.59 5.41
N ARG A 159 -8.27 1.94 5.00
CA ARG A 159 -8.53 2.89 3.93
C ARG A 159 -9.24 4.10 4.51
N VAL A 160 -8.66 5.28 4.29
CA VAL A 160 -9.07 6.53 4.93
C VAL A 160 -9.40 7.57 3.88
N THR A 161 -10.59 8.15 3.98
CA THR A 161 -10.90 9.41 3.30
C THR A 161 -10.47 10.56 4.19
N ILE A 162 -9.54 11.38 3.71
CA ILE A 162 -8.99 12.52 4.44
C ILE A 162 -9.62 13.83 3.99
N GLY A 163 -9.75 14.76 4.94
CA GLY A 163 -10.18 16.13 4.73
C GLY A 163 -9.12 17.14 5.21
N PRO A 164 -9.43 18.44 5.18
CA PRO A 164 -8.58 19.49 5.74
C PRO A 164 -8.20 19.18 7.19
N ALA A 165 -6.98 19.52 7.59
CA ALA A 165 -6.54 19.38 8.98
C ALA A 165 -7.35 20.27 9.92
N ASP A 166 -7.62 19.78 11.12
CA ASP A 166 -8.04 20.61 12.25
C ASP A 166 -6.81 21.31 12.85
N PRO A 167 -6.69 22.65 12.78
CA PRO A 167 -5.53 23.36 13.30
C PRO A 167 -5.41 23.31 14.83
N ALA A 168 -6.46 22.92 15.56
CA ALA A 168 -6.43 22.77 17.01
C ALA A 168 -5.94 21.39 17.47
N ALA A 169 -5.91 20.40 16.56
CA ALA A 169 -5.52 19.03 16.89
C ALA A 169 -4.05 18.77 16.56
N ASP A 170 -3.25 18.43 17.58
CA ASP A 170 -1.89 17.93 17.41
C ASP A 170 -1.85 16.42 17.69
N CYS A 171 -1.99 15.62 16.63
CA CYS A 171 -1.92 14.16 16.70
C CYS A 171 -0.49 13.61 16.53
N GLY A 172 0.53 14.47 16.55
CA GLY A 172 1.93 14.11 16.43
C GLY A 172 2.50 14.22 15.00
N PRO A 173 3.55 13.46 14.67
CA PRO A 173 4.33 13.69 13.46
C PRO A 173 3.61 13.23 12.19
N GLY A 174 3.90 13.91 11.08
CA GLY A 174 3.39 13.61 9.75
C GLY A 174 2.60 14.76 9.15
N THR A 175 1.94 14.49 8.03
CA THR A 175 1.01 15.45 7.40
C THR A 175 -0.29 15.47 8.19
N PRO A 176 -0.70 16.61 8.79
CA PRO A 176 -1.95 16.67 9.55
C PRO A 176 -3.13 16.57 8.59
N ALA A 177 -4.14 15.79 8.95
CA ALA A 177 -5.38 15.65 8.19
C ALA A 177 -6.53 15.21 9.09
N SER A 178 -7.76 15.60 8.73
CA SER A 178 -8.96 15.11 9.43
C SER A 178 -9.50 13.85 8.78
N ILE A 179 -10.03 12.93 9.57
CA ILE A 179 -10.67 11.72 9.09
C ILE A 179 -12.12 12.05 8.73
N VAL A 180 -12.47 11.89 7.46
CA VAL A 180 -13.86 11.95 6.99
C VAL A 180 -14.51 10.57 7.07
N LYS A 181 -13.76 9.53 6.73
CA LYS A 181 -14.20 8.13 6.79
C LYS A 181 -13.00 7.22 6.94
N ILE A 182 -13.13 6.16 7.73
CA ILE A 182 -12.11 5.13 7.88
C ILE A 182 -12.75 3.74 7.91
N ASN A 183 -12.11 2.79 7.25
CA ASN A 183 -12.52 1.40 7.20
C ASN A 183 -11.28 0.51 7.25
N SER A 184 -11.33 -0.59 8.00
CA SER A 184 -10.32 -1.64 7.91
C SER A 184 -10.40 -2.36 6.57
N VAL A 185 -9.25 -2.74 6.03
CA VAL A 185 -9.15 -3.65 4.89
C VAL A 185 -8.84 -5.02 5.49
N ILE A 186 -9.88 -5.85 5.60
CA ILE A 186 -9.80 -7.25 6.04
C ILE A 186 -9.41 -8.15 4.87
#